data_AF-A0A497Q283-F1
#
_entry.id   AF-A0A497Q283-F1
#
_cell.length_a   1.000
_cell.length_b   1.000
_cell.length_c   1.000
_cell.angle_alpha   90.00
_cell.angle_beta   90.00
_cell.angle_gamma   90.00
#
_symmetry.space_group_name_H-M   'P 1'
#
loop_
_entity.id
_entity.type
_entity.pdbx_description
1 polymer ?
#
loop_
_entity_poly.entity_id
_entity_poly.type
_entity_poly.pdbx_seq_one_letter_code
_entity_poly.pdbx_strand_id
1 'polypeptide(L)'
;LALHDPAGIFLFALAVGAAACTIFYSFRLMGMTFYGSSRAEEHHDDEHGEEHESGIHDPGPAMMVPLYILAAFTVIAFLVFPFIQNIVLGGHEAWTVLLTEMVVVKVTEGAVPFVLTMGALALGGIPGYMIYIRHADTPNHIIPETGVRRKLYNFLKRRWMINEFYYWVLNGFLKLASAWRTRVDERTIDGIDFKSASVAQNLSSKIRWFDDHIVDGFAEGVSTVSVEASEIGLESQTGKINDYVGVVIFGLGLLAILVMVALGVL
;
A
#
# COMPACT_ATOMS: atom_id res chain seq x y z
N LEU A 1 -18.35 -22.45 39.47
CA LEU A 1 -18.39 -23.11 38.14
C LEU A 1 -17.05 -23.04 37.40
N ALA A 2 -16.39 -21.88 37.26
CA ALA A 2 -15.10 -21.77 36.56
C ALA A 2 -13.88 -22.44 37.25
N LEU A 3 -13.94 -22.70 38.57
CA LEU A 3 -12.88 -23.39 39.32
C LEU A 3 -12.93 -24.93 39.19
N HIS A 4 -13.93 -25.49 38.52
CA HIS A 4 -14.02 -26.94 38.29
C HIS A 4 -13.64 -27.33 36.85
N ASP A 5 -13.48 -26.36 35.96
CA ASP A 5 -13.02 -26.55 34.59
C ASP A 5 -11.51 -26.25 34.52
N PRO A 6 -10.65 -27.23 34.14
CA PRO A 6 -9.22 -27.02 33.96
C PRO A 6 -8.90 -25.83 33.04
N ALA A 7 -9.72 -25.56 32.02
CA ALA A 7 -9.52 -24.42 31.13
C ALA A 7 -9.76 -23.08 31.83
N GLY A 8 -10.77 -22.99 32.69
CA GLY A 8 -11.09 -21.79 33.46
C GLY A 8 -9.97 -21.43 34.45
N ILE A 9 -9.43 -22.42 35.16
CA ILE A 9 -8.30 -22.24 36.06
C ILE A 9 -7.05 -21.78 35.27
N PHE A 10 -6.80 -22.37 34.10
CA PHE A 10 -5.67 -22.00 33.26
C PHE A 10 -5.75 -20.54 32.79
N LEU A 11 -6.90 -20.11 32.27
CA LEU A 11 -7.12 -18.73 31.83
C LEU A 11 -7.02 -17.73 32.99
N PHE A 12 -7.54 -18.10 34.16
CA PHE A 12 -7.44 -17.29 35.36
C PHE A 12 -5.98 -17.14 35.82
N ALA A 13 -5.20 -18.23 35.83
CA ALA A 13 -3.78 -18.18 36.15
C ALA A 13 -2.98 -17.32 35.16
N LEU A 14 -3.32 -17.38 33.86
CA LEU A 14 -2.74 -16.52 32.83
C LEU A 14 -3.06 -15.04 33.10
N ALA A 15 -4.31 -14.71 33.45
CA ALA A 15 -4.72 -13.35 33.80
C ALA A 15 -3.99 -12.81 35.03
N VAL A 16 -3.82 -13.63 36.07
CA VAL A 16 -3.02 -13.30 37.27
C VAL A 16 -1.55 -13.05 36.89
N GLY A 17 -0.98 -13.91 36.06
CA GLY A 17 0.38 -13.72 35.53
C GLY A 17 0.52 -12.44 34.70
N ALA A 18 -0.49 -12.12 33.87
CA ALA A 18 -0.53 -10.90 33.09
C ALA A 18 -0.57 -9.66 33.98
N ALA A 19 -1.40 -9.66 35.04
CA ALA A 19 -1.44 -8.57 36.02
C ALA A 19 -0.09 -8.36 36.72
N ALA A 20 0.60 -9.44 37.09
CA ALA A 20 1.95 -9.36 37.64
C ALA A 20 2.96 -8.77 36.64
N CYS A 21 2.92 -9.21 35.38
CA CYS A 21 3.72 -8.62 34.31
C CYS A 21 3.43 -7.12 34.12
N THR A 22 2.17 -6.70 34.29
CA THR A 22 1.74 -5.31 34.13
C THR A 22 2.39 -4.38 35.13
N ILE A 23 2.29 -4.70 36.42
CA ILE A 23 2.93 -3.88 37.46
C ILE A 23 4.47 -3.93 37.34
N PHE A 24 5.03 -5.07 36.94
CA PHE A 24 6.47 -5.22 36.75
C PHE A 24 6.99 -4.31 35.63
N TYR A 25 6.34 -4.28 34.46
CA TYR A 25 6.80 -3.41 33.37
C TYR A 25 6.58 -1.92 33.70
N SER A 26 5.53 -1.57 34.45
CA SER A 26 5.28 -0.19 34.89
C SER A 26 6.37 0.32 35.82
N PHE A 27 6.77 -0.46 36.83
CA PHE A 27 7.90 -0.10 37.68
C PHE A 27 9.23 -0.10 36.93
N ARG A 28 9.43 -1.02 35.99
CA ARG A 28 10.60 -0.99 35.11
C ARG A 28 10.69 0.30 34.32
N LEU A 29 9.60 0.73 33.69
CA LEU A 29 9.54 1.99 32.92
C LEU A 29 9.84 3.18 33.84
N MET A 30 9.12 3.27 34.97
CA MET A 30 9.30 4.37 35.92
C MET A 30 10.74 4.41 36.47
N GLY A 31 11.30 3.27 36.86
CA GLY A 31 12.65 3.15 37.39
C GLY A 31 13.73 3.59 36.40
N MET A 32 13.67 3.08 35.16
CA MET A 32 14.66 3.43 34.12
C MET A 32 14.55 4.89 33.65
N THR A 33 13.37 5.51 33.74
CA THR A 33 13.15 6.90 33.27
C THR A 33 13.43 7.94 34.36
N PHE A 34 13.02 7.70 35.61
CA PHE A 34 13.05 8.72 36.67
C PHE A 34 14.03 8.46 37.80
N TYR A 35 14.43 7.21 38.06
CA TYR A 35 15.20 6.84 39.26
C TYR A 35 16.63 6.41 38.97
N GLY A 36 17.00 6.15 37.71
CA GLY A 36 18.38 5.82 37.32
C GLY A 36 19.22 7.05 37.03
N SER A 37 20.53 6.86 36.96
CA SER A 37 21.49 7.89 36.53
C SER A 37 21.12 8.47 35.15
N SER A 38 21.07 9.80 35.05
CA SER A 38 20.83 10.50 33.78
C SER A 38 21.87 10.10 32.73
N ARG A 39 21.40 9.73 31.54
CA ARG A 39 22.26 9.44 30.37
C ARG A 39 22.22 10.58 29.34
N ALA A 40 21.61 11.71 29.70
CA ALA A 40 21.42 12.84 28.80
C ALA A 40 22.71 13.62 28.53
N GLU A 41 23.63 13.65 29.50
CA GLU A 41 24.90 14.40 29.39
C GLU A 41 25.96 13.69 28.53
N GLU A 42 25.86 12.37 28.32
CA GLU A 42 26.86 11.58 27.58
C GLU A 42 26.81 11.75 26.04
N HIS A 43 25.80 12.41 25.49
CA HIS A 43 25.54 12.47 24.04
C HIS A 43 25.77 13.84 23.39
N HIS A 44 26.41 14.80 24.08
CA HIS A 44 26.60 16.15 23.56
C HIS A 44 27.88 16.38 22.72
N ASP A 45 28.75 15.38 22.53
CA ASP A 45 30.04 15.62 21.85
C ASP A 45 30.10 15.29 20.35
N ASP A 46 29.10 14.63 19.74
CA ASP A 46 29.22 14.25 18.32
C ASP A 46 28.02 14.69 17.46
N GLU A 47 28.32 15.66 16.59
CA GLU A 47 27.71 15.88 15.27
C GLU A 47 26.19 16.11 15.21
N HIS A 48 25.79 17.38 15.42
CA HIS A 48 25.08 18.23 14.43
C HIS A 48 24.17 19.25 15.13
N GLY A 49 24.50 20.53 14.93
CA GLY A 49 23.52 21.58 14.63
C GLY A 49 22.50 21.95 15.72
N GLU A 50 22.76 23.11 16.31
CA GLU A 50 21.87 23.97 17.11
C GLU A 50 21.95 23.77 18.62
N GLU A 51 22.37 24.87 19.25
CA GLU A 51 22.44 25.14 20.68
C GLU A 51 21.05 25.02 21.31
N HIS A 52 20.59 23.79 21.53
CA HIS A 52 19.59 23.52 22.54
C HIS A 52 20.33 23.16 23.82
N GLU A 53 20.56 24.17 24.65
CA GLU A 53 20.74 23.99 26.09
C GLU A 53 19.44 23.38 26.68
N SER A 54 19.11 22.14 26.33
CA SER A 54 17.93 21.47 26.82
C SER A 54 18.26 20.81 28.15
N GLY A 55 18.54 21.64 29.15
CA GLY A 55 18.35 21.23 30.53
C GLY A 55 16.92 20.74 30.71
N ILE A 56 16.72 19.76 31.60
CA ILE A 56 15.39 19.23 31.91
C ILE A 56 14.54 20.40 32.46
N HIS A 57 13.70 20.97 31.59
CA HIS A 57 12.77 22.04 31.96
C HIS A 57 11.36 21.49 32.22
N ASP A 58 10.61 22.17 33.08
CA ASP A 58 9.22 21.82 33.35
C ASP A 58 8.35 22.04 32.10
N PRO A 59 7.46 21.10 31.75
CA PRO A 59 6.55 21.27 30.63
C PRO A 59 5.57 22.41 30.93
N GLY A 60 5.39 23.31 29.96
CA GLY A 60 4.53 24.48 30.11
C GLY A 60 3.04 24.15 30.40
N PRO A 61 2.23 25.15 30.80
CA PRO A 61 0.84 24.94 31.20
C PRO A 61 -0.04 24.23 30.15
N ALA A 62 0.29 24.38 28.87
CA ALA A 62 -0.42 23.73 27.77
C ALA A 62 -0.40 22.19 27.84
N MET A 63 0.63 21.58 28.42
CA MET A 63 0.71 20.13 28.64
C MET A 63 0.23 19.73 30.04
N MET A 64 0.55 20.53 31.06
CA MET A 64 0.20 20.21 32.45
C MET A 64 -1.30 20.27 32.72
N VAL A 65 -2.01 21.25 32.16
CA VAL A 65 -3.46 21.41 32.38
C VAL A 65 -4.25 20.19 31.90
N PRO A 66 -4.08 19.68 30.66
CA PRO A 66 -4.71 18.44 30.24
C PRO A 66 -4.40 17.24 31.14
N LEU A 67 -3.16 17.08 31.61
CA LEU A 67 -2.77 15.98 32.50
C LEU A 67 -3.48 16.06 33.85
N TYR A 68 -3.58 17.24 34.46
CA TYR A 68 -4.34 17.42 35.71
C TYR A 68 -5.83 17.16 35.53
N ILE A 69 -6.42 17.62 34.42
CA ILE A 69 -7.83 17.34 34.09
C ILE A 69 -8.05 15.83 33.96
N LEU A 70 -7.15 15.12 33.26
CA LEU A 70 -7.26 13.68 33.10
C LEU A 70 -7.11 12.94 34.44
N ALA A 71 -6.17 13.35 35.28
CA ALA A 71 -6.03 12.81 36.63
C ALA A 71 -7.29 13.02 37.47
N ALA A 72 -7.89 14.22 37.43
CA ALA A 72 -9.16 14.50 38.10
C ALA A 72 -10.29 13.58 37.57
N PHE A 73 -10.38 13.37 36.25
CA PHE A 73 -11.35 12.44 35.67
C PHE A 73 -11.17 11.00 36.14
N THR A 74 -9.93 10.52 36.36
CA THR A 74 -9.74 9.15 36.90
C THR A 74 -10.32 8.99 38.31
N VAL A 75 -10.22 10.02 39.16
CA VAL A 75 -10.79 10.02 40.52
C VAL A 75 -12.31 10.16 40.47
N ILE A 76 -12.83 11.05 39.63
CA ILE A 76 -14.28 11.25 39.47
C ILE A 76 -14.94 9.98 38.90
N ALA A 77 -14.30 9.32 37.93
CA ALA A 77 -14.82 8.08 37.34
C ALA A 77 -15.03 7.00 38.40
N PHE A 78 -14.15 6.89 39.40
CA PHE A 78 -14.34 5.98 40.52
C PHE A 78 -15.60 6.30 41.35
N LEU A 79 -15.86 7.58 41.61
CA LEU A 79 -17.04 8.03 42.37
C LEU A 79 -18.36 7.86 41.60
N VAL A 80 -18.31 8.02 40.28
CA VAL A 80 -19.47 7.90 39.38
C VAL A 80 -19.77 6.45 39.02
N PHE A 81 -18.79 5.55 39.10
CA PHE A 81 -18.96 4.13 38.75
C PHE A 81 -20.18 3.43 39.38
N PRO A 82 -20.50 3.57 40.68
CA PRO A 82 -21.67 2.93 41.27
C PRO A 82 -23.00 3.41 40.65
N PHE A 83 -23.07 4.67 40.22
CA PHE A 83 -24.24 5.21 39.53
C PHE A 83 -24.42 4.57 38.15
N ILE A 84 -23.32 4.41 37.39
CA ILE A 84 -23.34 3.71 36.09
C ILE A 84 -23.75 2.25 36.28
N GLN A 85 -23.21 1.58 37.29
CA GLN A 85 -23.55 0.19 37.60
C GLN A 85 -25.05 -0.01 37.87
N ASN A 86 -25.67 0.87 38.64
CA ASN A 86 -27.12 0.83 38.92
C ASN A 86 -27.94 0.94 37.63
N ILE A 87 -27.60 1.88 36.74
CA ILE A 87 -28.31 2.05 35.46
C ILE A 87 -28.17 0.79 34.58
N VAL A 88 -26.96 0.25 34.48
CA VAL A 88 -26.67 -0.87 33.58
C VAL A 88 -27.25 -2.19 34.09
N LEU A 89 -27.21 -2.43 35.41
CA LEU A 89 -27.68 -3.67 36.02
C LEU A 89 -29.14 -3.61 36.51
N GLY A 90 -29.82 -2.47 36.34
CA GLY A 90 -31.20 -2.29 36.79
C GLY A 90 -31.38 -2.23 38.31
N GLY A 91 -30.33 -1.83 39.03
CA GLY A 91 -30.36 -1.68 40.49
C GLY A 91 -30.99 -0.35 40.92
N HIS A 92 -31.74 -0.38 42.03
CA HIS A 92 -32.36 0.80 42.65
C HIS A 92 -31.73 1.16 44.00
N GLU A 93 -30.54 0.62 44.29
CA GLU A 93 -29.88 0.82 45.57
C GLU A 93 -29.30 2.23 45.69
N ALA A 94 -29.31 2.77 46.92
CA ALA A 94 -28.72 4.07 47.19
C ALA A 94 -27.20 4.06 46.91
N TRP A 95 -26.67 5.15 46.38
CA TRP A 95 -25.24 5.29 46.04
C TRP A 95 -24.29 4.93 47.19
N THR A 96 -24.67 5.27 48.42
CA THR A 96 -23.92 4.95 49.65
C THR A 96 -23.92 3.46 49.97
N VAL A 97 -25.02 2.75 49.69
CA VAL A 97 -25.13 1.30 49.89
C VAL A 97 -24.23 0.58 48.90
N LEU A 98 -24.25 0.96 47.62
CA LEU A 98 -23.35 0.37 46.63
C LEU A 98 -21.87 0.62 46.91
N LEU A 99 -21.50 1.84 47.32
CA LEU A 99 -20.12 2.13 47.72
C LEU A 99 -19.70 1.28 48.92
N THR A 100 -20.60 1.11 49.88
CA THR A 100 -20.37 0.27 51.06
C THR A 100 -20.26 -1.19 50.67
N GLU A 101 -21.14 -1.72 49.80
CA GLU A 101 -21.05 -3.08 49.29
C GLU A 101 -19.79 -3.32 48.48
N MET A 102 -19.38 -2.40 47.59
CA MET A 102 -18.14 -2.51 46.82
C MET A 102 -16.90 -2.66 47.71
N VAL A 103 -16.90 -2.05 48.90
CA VAL A 103 -15.81 -2.12 49.86
C VAL A 103 -15.98 -3.33 50.79
N VAL A 104 -17.15 -3.51 51.38
CA VAL A 104 -17.45 -4.54 52.40
C VAL A 104 -17.51 -5.92 51.79
N VAL A 105 -18.23 -6.12 50.67
CA VAL A 105 -18.35 -7.44 50.00
C VAL A 105 -17.00 -7.91 49.48
N LYS A 106 -16.11 -7.00 49.03
CA LYS A 106 -14.73 -7.37 48.65
C LYS A 106 -13.89 -7.84 49.84
N VAL A 107 -14.16 -7.37 51.05
CA VAL A 107 -13.43 -7.72 52.27
C VAL A 107 -14.01 -8.96 52.94
N THR A 108 -15.32 -9.17 52.90
CA THR A 108 -15.99 -10.28 53.60
C THR A 108 -16.16 -11.54 52.75
N GLU A 109 -16.65 -11.43 51.51
CA GLU A 109 -16.94 -12.58 50.63
C GLU A 109 -15.97 -12.67 49.44
N GLY A 110 -15.40 -11.54 49.01
CA GLY A 110 -14.42 -11.41 47.94
C GLY A 110 -12.96 -11.54 48.37
N ALA A 111 -12.71 -12.02 49.60
CA ALA A 111 -11.36 -12.09 50.17
C ALA A 111 -10.40 -12.91 49.30
N VAL A 112 -10.86 -14.00 48.67
CA VAL A 112 -10.03 -14.84 47.80
C VAL A 112 -9.58 -14.09 46.54
N PRO A 113 -10.48 -13.53 45.69
CA PRO A 113 -10.08 -12.66 44.58
C PRO A 113 -9.20 -11.46 45.00
N PHE A 114 -9.50 -10.86 46.15
CA PHE A 114 -8.72 -9.73 46.66
C PHE A 114 -7.28 -10.13 47.00
N VAL A 115 -7.09 -11.20 47.76
CA VAL A 115 -5.77 -11.75 48.11
C VAL A 115 -5.01 -12.17 46.86
N LEU A 116 -5.67 -12.79 45.89
CA LEU A 116 -5.04 -13.18 44.62
C LEU A 116 -4.59 -11.96 43.82
N THR A 117 -5.39 -10.89 43.80
CA THR A 117 -5.03 -9.63 43.13
C THR A 117 -3.85 -8.96 43.83
N MET A 118 -3.88 -8.84 45.16
CA MET A 118 -2.76 -8.30 45.94
C MET A 118 -1.51 -9.16 45.79
N GLY A 119 -1.65 -10.48 45.75
CA GLY A 119 -0.58 -11.43 45.49
C GLY A 119 0.02 -11.23 44.10
N ALA A 120 -0.79 -11.04 43.06
CA ALA A 120 -0.33 -10.74 41.70
C ALA A 120 0.46 -9.42 41.64
N LEU A 121 -0.07 -8.37 42.27
CA LEU A 121 0.59 -7.08 42.36
C LEU A 121 1.91 -7.17 43.12
N ALA A 122 1.97 -7.93 44.21
CA ALA A 122 3.20 -8.16 44.95
C ALA A 122 4.21 -8.97 44.13
N LEU A 123 3.76 -10.03 43.45
CA LEU A 123 4.61 -10.93 42.66
C LEU A 123 5.35 -10.17 41.55
N GLY A 124 4.69 -9.24 40.86
CA GLY A 124 5.33 -8.40 39.86
C GLY A 124 5.97 -7.12 40.42
N GLY A 125 5.34 -6.52 41.43
CA GLY A 125 5.71 -5.22 41.97
C GLY A 125 6.97 -5.26 42.81
N ILE A 126 7.12 -6.25 43.69
CA ILE A 126 8.31 -6.41 44.55
C ILE A 126 9.59 -6.56 43.71
N PRO A 127 9.69 -7.50 42.74
CA PRO A 127 10.89 -7.61 41.91
C PRO A 127 11.07 -6.39 41.01
N GLY A 128 10.00 -5.77 40.51
CA GLY A 128 10.08 -4.55 39.70
C GLY A 128 10.70 -3.39 40.48
N TYR A 129 10.19 -3.13 41.68
CA TYR A 129 10.70 -2.11 42.60
C TYR A 129 12.15 -2.39 43.02
N MET A 130 12.46 -3.64 43.40
CA MET A 130 13.80 -4.00 43.86
C MET A 130 14.86 -3.88 42.75
N ILE A 131 14.55 -4.31 41.52
CA ILE A 131 15.51 -4.30 40.41
C ILE A 131 15.64 -2.89 39.81
N TYR A 132 14.54 -2.15 39.60
CA TYR A 132 14.57 -0.94 38.78
C TYR A 132 14.45 0.37 39.54
N ILE A 133 13.94 0.38 40.78
CA ILE A 133 13.85 1.61 41.58
C ILE A 133 14.94 1.61 42.66
N ARG A 134 15.04 0.54 43.45
CA ARG A 134 16.01 0.47 44.55
C ARG A 134 17.47 0.32 44.09
N HIS A 135 17.70 -0.33 42.96
CA HIS A 135 19.03 -0.59 42.39
C HIS A 135 19.17 0.03 40.99
N ALA A 136 18.52 1.18 40.77
CA ALA A 136 18.49 1.84 39.47
C ALA A 136 19.88 2.20 38.93
N ASP A 137 20.86 2.45 39.82
CA ASP A 137 22.23 2.82 39.47
C ASP A 137 23.15 1.64 39.10
N THR A 138 22.67 0.39 39.25
CA THR A 138 23.48 -0.79 38.95
C THR A 138 23.14 -1.39 37.57
N PRO A 139 24.14 -1.70 36.72
CA PRO A 139 23.89 -2.36 35.45
C PRO A 139 23.24 -3.74 35.67
N ASN A 140 22.08 -3.96 35.05
CA ASN A 140 21.33 -5.19 35.23
C ASN A 140 21.96 -6.35 34.45
N HIS A 141 22.78 -7.17 35.13
CA HIS A 141 23.42 -8.37 34.58
C HIS A 141 22.60 -9.67 34.76
N ILE A 142 21.31 -9.58 35.11
CA ILE A 142 20.48 -10.75 35.42
C ILE A 142 20.33 -11.70 34.21
N ILE A 143 20.52 -11.22 32.98
CA ILE A 143 20.37 -11.99 31.75
C ILE A 143 21.74 -12.47 31.24
N PRO A 144 22.04 -13.78 31.33
CA PRO A 144 23.33 -14.33 30.89
C PRO A 144 23.53 -14.14 29.39
N GLU A 145 24.78 -14.11 28.93
CA GLU A 145 25.14 -13.93 27.52
C GLU A 145 24.76 -15.13 26.65
N THR A 146 24.73 -16.33 27.23
CA THR A 146 24.43 -17.58 26.52
C THR A 146 23.33 -18.37 27.23
N GLY A 147 22.74 -19.34 26.52
CA GLY A 147 21.75 -20.28 27.05
C GLY A 147 20.27 -19.95 26.76
N VAL A 148 19.38 -20.73 27.38
CA VAL A 148 17.93 -20.70 27.12
C VAL A 148 17.30 -19.36 27.52
N ARG A 149 17.75 -18.75 28.62
CA ARG A 149 17.25 -17.45 29.10
C ARG A 149 17.54 -16.31 28.10
N ARG A 150 18.71 -16.32 27.44
CA ARG A 150 19.04 -15.35 26.39
C ARG A 150 18.19 -15.54 25.14
N LYS A 151 17.93 -16.80 24.73
CA LYS A 151 17.03 -17.10 23.61
C LYS A 151 15.61 -16.60 23.89
N LEU A 152 15.08 -16.86 25.09
CA LEU A 152 13.77 -16.37 25.50
C LEU A 152 13.72 -14.83 25.54
N TYR A 153 14.77 -14.19 26.09
CA TYR A 153 14.90 -12.73 26.05
C TYR A 153 14.90 -12.19 24.62
N ASN A 154 15.69 -12.78 23.72
CA ASN A 154 15.74 -12.37 22.32
C ASN A 154 14.41 -12.58 21.60
N PHE A 155 13.69 -13.67 21.90
CA PHE A 155 12.36 -13.94 21.37
C PHE A 155 11.34 -12.86 21.79
N LEU A 156 11.29 -12.53 23.09
CA LEU A 156 10.42 -11.46 23.60
C LEU A 156 10.85 -10.08 23.09
N LYS A 157 12.16 -9.82 23.01
CA LYS A 157 12.74 -8.57 22.46
C LYS A 157 12.36 -8.38 20.99
N ARG A 158 12.32 -9.46 20.20
CA ARG A 158 11.84 -9.48 18.81
C ARG A 158 10.31 -9.51 18.71
N ARG A 159 9.58 -9.01 19.71
CA ARG A 159 8.11 -8.93 19.73
C ARG A 159 7.46 -10.28 19.34
N TRP A 160 7.96 -11.36 19.93
CA TRP A 160 7.49 -12.74 19.70
C TRP A 160 7.70 -13.25 18.27
N MET A 161 8.60 -12.62 17.51
CA MET A 161 8.84 -12.91 16.08
C MET A 161 7.60 -12.71 15.19
N ILE A 162 6.55 -12.06 15.69
CA ILE A 162 5.30 -11.84 14.95
C ILE A 162 5.58 -10.93 13.74
N ASN A 163 6.38 -9.89 13.93
CA ASN A 163 6.76 -8.98 12.86
C ASN A 163 7.58 -9.68 11.79
N GLU A 164 8.61 -10.43 12.18
CA GLU A 164 9.44 -11.20 11.25
C GLU A 164 8.61 -12.22 10.46
N PHE A 165 7.70 -12.93 11.13
CA PHE A 165 6.77 -13.84 10.48
C PHE A 165 5.84 -13.11 9.51
N TYR A 166 5.22 -12.01 9.94
CA TYR A 166 4.33 -11.20 9.12
C TYR A 166 5.04 -10.70 7.85
N TYR A 167 6.22 -10.11 7.99
CA TYR A 167 7.00 -9.63 6.84
C TYR A 167 7.49 -10.77 5.96
N TRP A 168 7.86 -11.91 6.54
CA TRP A 168 8.25 -13.09 5.76
C TRP A 168 7.10 -13.58 4.88
N VAL A 169 5.89 -13.71 5.45
CA VAL A 169 4.68 -14.09 4.70
C VAL A 169 4.35 -13.05 3.63
N LEU A 170 4.25 -11.78 4.01
CA LEU A 170 3.86 -10.69 3.11
C LEU A 170 4.85 -10.54 1.95
N ASN A 171 6.15 -10.52 2.24
CA ASN A 171 7.18 -10.42 1.21
C ASN A 171 7.19 -11.66 0.29
N GLY A 172 6.83 -12.83 0.82
CA GLY A 172 6.59 -14.03 0.01
C GLY A 172 5.50 -13.80 -1.04
N PHE A 173 4.35 -13.26 -0.63
CA PHE A 173 3.27 -12.92 -1.55
C PHE A 173 3.64 -11.82 -2.54
N LEU A 174 4.33 -10.77 -2.10
CA LEU A 174 4.78 -9.68 -2.98
C LEU A 174 5.77 -10.19 -4.04
N LYS A 175 6.70 -11.07 -3.67
CA LYS A 175 7.62 -11.71 -4.62
C LYS A 175 6.87 -12.60 -5.61
N LEU A 176 5.87 -13.35 -5.16
CA LEU A 176 5.02 -14.16 -6.03
C LEU A 176 4.26 -13.28 -7.04
N ALA A 177 3.65 -12.20 -6.56
CA ALA A 177 2.92 -11.25 -7.41
C ALA A 177 3.84 -10.57 -8.43
N SER A 178 5.04 -10.14 -8.00
CA SER A 178 6.06 -9.57 -8.89
C SER A 178 6.54 -10.58 -9.94
N ALA A 179 6.77 -11.83 -9.53
CA ALA A 179 7.14 -12.91 -10.44
C ALA A 179 6.02 -13.24 -11.44
N TRP A 180 4.76 -13.18 -11.03
CA TRP A 180 3.61 -13.35 -11.92
C TRP A 180 3.54 -12.22 -12.95
N ARG A 181 3.64 -10.97 -12.50
CA ARG A 181 3.63 -9.77 -13.37
C ARG A 181 4.70 -9.85 -14.45
N THR A 182 5.95 -10.11 -14.05
CA THR A 182 7.09 -10.12 -14.99
C THR A 182 7.08 -11.31 -15.94
N ARG A 183 6.67 -12.51 -15.47
CA ARG A 183 6.74 -13.73 -16.30
C ARG A 183 5.53 -13.94 -17.18
N VAL A 184 4.35 -13.58 -16.69
CA VAL A 184 3.08 -13.85 -17.37
C VAL A 184 2.56 -12.59 -18.01
N ASP A 185 2.39 -11.53 -17.25
CA ASP A 185 1.71 -10.32 -17.70
C ASP A 185 2.53 -9.57 -18.76
N GLU A 186 3.75 -9.14 -18.43
CA GLU A 186 4.65 -8.44 -19.37
C GLU A 186 4.93 -9.28 -20.60
N ARG A 187 5.28 -10.56 -20.44
CA ARG A 187 5.57 -11.45 -21.59
C ARG A 187 4.37 -11.63 -22.52
N THR A 188 3.15 -11.67 -21.98
CA THR A 188 1.94 -11.86 -22.78
C THR A 188 1.50 -10.55 -23.42
N ILE A 189 1.44 -9.47 -22.64
CA ILE A 189 1.01 -8.15 -23.11
C ILE A 189 2.00 -7.59 -24.13
N ASP A 190 3.29 -7.55 -23.81
CA ASP A 190 4.32 -7.05 -24.73
C ASP A 190 4.40 -7.95 -25.97
N GLY A 191 4.25 -9.26 -25.79
CA GLY A 191 4.23 -10.23 -26.88
C GLY A 191 3.07 -10.01 -27.87
N ILE A 192 1.90 -9.57 -27.38
CA ILE A 192 0.75 -9.20 -28.22
C ILE A 192 1.02 -7.86 -28.90
N ASP A 193 1.51 -6.87 -28.16
CA ASP A 193 1.74 -5.52 -28.67
C ASP A 193 2.77 -5.51 -29.81
N PHE A 194 3.96 -6.07 -29.60
CA PHE A 194 5.01 -6.13 -30.64
C PHE A 194 4.57 -6.95 -31.85
N LYS A 195 3.83 -8.05 -31.66
CA LYS A 195 3.28 -8.82 -32.78
C LYS A 195 2.25 -8.00 -33.56
N SER A 196 1.35 -7.31 -32.88
CA SER A 196 0.32 -6.49 -33.54
C SER A 196 0.96 -5.36 -34.39
N ALA A 197 1.97 -4.69 -33.85
CA ALA A 197 2.72 -3.67 -34.55
C ALA A 197 3.43 -4.23 -35.80
N SER A 198 4.09 -5.40 -35.67
CA SER A 198 4.76 -6.04 -36.80
C SER A 198 3.79 -6.49 -37.90
N VAL A 199 2.59 -6.94 -37.54
CA VAL A 199 1.53 -7.31 -38.49
C VAL A 199 1.02 -6.07 -39.22
N ALA A 200 0.79 -4.97 -38.50
CA ALA A 200 0.35 -3.71 -39.09
C ALA A 200 1.39 -3.15 -40.08
N GLN A 201 2.68 -3.17 -39.71
CA GLN A 201 3.76 -2.72 -40.59
C GLN A 201 3.90 -3.60 -41.84
N ASN A 202 3.82 -4.93 -41.71
CA ASN A 202 3.86 -5.85 -42.85
C ASN A 202 2.64 -5.72 -43.77
N LEU A 203 1.46 -5.45 -43.20
CA LEU A 203 0.26 -5.21 -44.00
C LEU A 203 0.39 -3.88 -44.75
N SER A 204 0.87 -2.83 -44.08
CA SER A 204 1.09 -1.51 -44.67
C SER A 204 2.14 -1.56 -45.79
N SER A 205 3.24 -2.28 -45.63
CA SER A 205 4.25 -2.43 -46.68
C SER A 205 3.73 -3.16 -47.91
N LYS A 206 2.89 -4.19 -47.71
CA LYS A 206 2.21 -4.88 -48.83
C LYS A 206 1.20 -4.00 -49.54
N ILE A 207 0.41 -3.23 -48.80
CA ILE A 207 -0.54 -2.27 -49.38
C ILE A 207 0.21 -1.21 -50.18
N ARG A 208 1.30 -0.66 -49.64
CA ARG A 208 2.12 0.32 -50.34
C ARG A 208 2.72 -0.26 -51.63
N TRP A 209 3.26 -1.48 -51.58
CA TRP A 209 3.73 -2.15 -52.79
C TRP A 209 2.64 -2.32 -53.85
N PHE A 210 1.41 -2.68 -53.43
CA PHE A 210 0.28 -2.79 -54.35
C PHE A 210 -0.08 -1.44 -54.98
N ASP A 211 -0.09 -0.37 -54.19
CA ASP A 211 -0.32 0.99 -54.67
C ASP A 211 0.73 1.38 -55.73
N ASP A 212 2.02 1.29 -55.37
CA ASP A 212 3.14 1.69 -56.22
C ASP A 212 3.25 0.87 -57.52
N HIS A 213 2.90 -0.43 -57.50
CA HIS A 213 3.08 -1.30 -58.68
C HIS A 213 1.82 -1.49 -59.52
N ILE A 214 0.66 -1.62 -58.86
CA ILE A 214 -0.59 -1.93 -59.56
C ILE A 214 -1.34 -0.64 -59.89
N VAL A 215 -1.54 0.22 -58.89
CA VAL A 215 -2.37 1.43 -59.06
C VAL A 215 -1.61 2.47 -59.88
N ASP A 216 -0.40 2.81 -59.44
CA ASP A 216 0.43 3.80 -60.14
C ASP A 216 0.89 3.27 -61.50
N GLY A 217 1.31 2.01 -61.57
CA GLY A 217 1.67 1.38 -62.85
C GLY A 217 0.53 1.37 -63.87
N PHE A 218 -0.71 1.16 -63.42
CA PHE A 218 -1.89 1.27 -64.28
C PHE A 218 -2.15 2.72 -64.71
N ALA A 219 -2.11 3.67 -63.77
CA ALA A 219 -2.34 5.08 -64.06
C ALA A 219 -1.30 5.65 -65.02
N GLU A 220 -0.02 5.36 -64.80
CA GLU A 220 1.11 5.74 -65.66
C GLU A 220 0.97 5.12 -67.05
N GLY A 221 0.55 3.85 -67.14
CA GLY A 221 0.31 3.17 -68.41
C GLY A 221 -0.80 3.84 -69.23
N VAL A 222 -1.94 4.13 -68.59
CA VAL A 222 -3.06 4.85 -69.25
C VAL A 222 -2.63 6.25 -69.68
N SER A 223 -1.89 6.96 -68.82
CA SER A 223 -1.33 8.28 -69.14
C SER A 223 -0.40 8.23 -70.35
N THR A 224 0.55 7.30 -70.35
CA THR A 224 1.55 7.14 -71.43
C THR A 224 0.88 6.87 -72.77
N VAL A 225 -0.07 5.93 -72.83
CA VAL A 225 -0.83 5.64 -74.06
C VAL A 225 -1.62 6.86 -74.53
N SER A 226 -2.19 7.63 -73.60
CA SER A 226 -2.95 8.83 -73.93
C SER A 226 -2.05 9.94 -74.49
N VAL A 227 -0.85 10.12 -73.94
CA VAL A 227 0.15 11.09 -74.42
C VAL A 227 0.69 10.67 -75.79
N GLU A 228 1.07 9.41 -75.97
CA GLU A 228 1.56 8.88 -77.25
C GLU A 228 0.51 9.03 -78.36
N ALA A 229 -0.75 8.71 -78.08
CA ALA A 229 -1.84 8.92 -79.02
C ALA A 229 -2.03 10.41 -79.40
N SER A 230 -1.82 11.32 -78.45
CA SER A 230 -1.90 12.78 -78.67
C SER A 230 -0.72 13.28 -79.52
N GLU A 231 0.50 12.84 -79.24
CA GLU A 231 1.71 13.20 -80.00
C GLU A 231 1.58 12.76 -81.47
N ILE A 232 1.15 11.52 -81.71
CA ILE A 232 0.87 11.01 -83.06
C ILE A 232 -0.21 11.85 -83.76
N GLY A 233 -1.26 12.26 -83.03
CA GLY A 233 -2.31 13.13 -83.57
C GLY A 233 -1.80 14.53 -83.92
N LEU A 234 -0.85 15.07 -83.17
CA LEU A 234 -0.24 16.38 -83.41
C LEU A 234 0.73 16.35 -84.60
N GLU A 235 1.45 15.26 -84.84
CA GLU A 235 2.30 15.10 -86.02
C GLU A 235 1.53 15.19 -87.34
N SER A 236 0.23 14.85 -87.33
CA SER A 236 -0.65 15.03 -88.49
C SER A 236 -0.91 16.49 -88.86
N GLN A 237 -0.54 17.46 -88.02
CA GLN A 237 -0.72 18.90 -88.28
C GLN A 237 0.55 19.51 -88.86
N THR A 238 0.73 19.41 -90.18
CA THR A 238 1.97 19.82 -90.88
C THR A 238 2.08 21.34 -91.11
N GLY A 239 1.03 22.11 -90.83
CA GLY A 239 1.01 23.57 -91.05
C GLY A 239 0.99 24.02 -92.52
N LYS A 240 1.00 23.08 -93.47
CA LYS A 240 0.95 23.35 -94.91
C LYS A 240 -0.50 23.32 -95.41
N ILE A 241 -1.00 24.46 -95.89
CA ILE A 241 -2.40 24.63 -96.35
C ILE A 241 -2.81 23.56 -97.38
N ASN A 242 -1.89 23.16 -98.27
CA ASN A 242 -2.16 22.16 -99.30
C ASN A 242 -2.47 20.75 -98.73
N ASP A 243 -1.82 20.36 -97.63
CA ASP A 243 -2.05 19.05 -97.00
C ASP A 243 -3.45 19.00 -96.39
N TYR A 244 -3.90 20.10 -95.76
CA TYR A 244 -5.26 20.22 -95.22
C TYR A 244 -6.33 20.22 -96.31
N VAL A 245 -6.10 20.92 -97.44
CA VAL A 245 -7.04 20.91 -98.57
C VAL A 245 -7.18 19.50 -99.15
N GLY A 246 -6.08 18.75 -99.26
CA GLY A 246 -6.10 17.34 -99.66
C GLY A 246 -6.93 16.46 -98.74
N VAL A 247 -6.75 16.60 -97.42
CA VAL A 247 -7.54 15.87 -96.42
C VAL A 247 -9.03 16.23 -96.48
N VAL A 248 -9.38 17.51 -96.68
CA VAL A 248 -10.78 17.95 -96.80
C VAL A 248 -11.44 17.39 -98.06
N ILE A 249 -10.75 17.40 -99.21
CA ILE A 249 -11.29 16.84 -100.46
C ILE A 249 -11.47 15.33 -100.34
N PHE A 250 -10.49 14.62 -99.77
CA PHE A 250 -10.59 13.18 -99.50
C PHE A 250 -11.75 12.88 -98.53
N GLY A 251 -11.87 13.65 -97.45
CA GLY A 251 -12.94 13.54 -96.48
C GLY A 251 -14.32 13.76 -97.10
N LEU A 252 -14.50 14.79 -97.92
CA LEU A 252 -15.75 15.06 -98.64
C LEU A 252 -16.08 13.94 -99.63
N GLY A 253 -15.08 13.42 -100.35
CA GLY A 253 -15.25 12.29 -101.27
C GLY A 253 -15.67 11.02 -100.54
N LEU A 254 -15.01 10.70 -99.43
CA LEU A 254 -15.33 9.53 -98.60
C LEU A 254 -16.71 9.66 -97.96
N LEU A 255 -17.08 10.86 -97.50
CA LEU A 255 -18.39 11.15 -96.93
C LEU A 255 -19.50 11.03 -98.00
N ALA A 256 -19.25 11.52 -99.22
CA ALA A 256 -20.16 11.34 -100.35
C ALA A 256 -20.34 9.86 -100.71
N ILE A 257 -19.26 9.05 -100.69
CA ILE A 257 -19.33 7.61 -100.91
C ILE A 257 -20.14 6.92 -99.79
N LEU A 258 -19.84 7.23 -98.52
CA LEU A 258 -20.60 6.70 -97.38
C LEU A 258 -22.09 7.05 -97.47
N VAL A 259 -22.42 8.27 -97.90
CA VAL A 259 -23.80 8.71 -98.12
C VAL A 259 -24.44 8.00 -99.30
N MET A 260 -23.73 7.79 -100.42
CA MET A 260 -24.26 7.03 -101.56
C MET A 260 -24.49 5.56 -101.22
N VAL A 261 -23.62 4.94 -100.43
CA VAL A 261 -23.81 3.58 -99.88
C VAL A 261 -24.99 3.55 -98.92
N ALA A 262 -25.09 4.52 -98.01
CA ALA A 262 -26.22 4.62 -97.08
C ALA A 262 -27.57 4.87 -97.77
N LEU A 263 -27.57 5.56 -98.91
CA LEU A 263 -28.74 5.79 -99.77
C LEU A 263 -28.97 4.67 -100.80
N GLY A 264 -28.11 3.64 -100.85
CA GLY A 264 -28.24 2.46 -101.72
C GLY A 264 -28.04 2.72 -103.21
N VAL A 265 -27.35 3.82 -103.56
CA VAL A 265 -27.01 4.18 -104.94
C VAL A 265 -25.71 3.50 -105.40
N LEU A 266 -24.91 3.03 -104.44
CA LEU A 266 -23.70 2.23 -104.57
C LEU A 266 -23.82 1.02 -103.64
#